data_AF-A0A1G4AIP8-F1
#
_entry.id   AF-A0A1G4AIP8-F1
#
_cell.length_a   1.000
_cell.length_b   1.000
_cell.length_c   1.000
_cell.angle_alpha   90.00
_cell.angle_beta   90.00
_cell.angle_gamma   90.00
#
_symmetry.space_group_name_H-M   'P 1'
#
loop_
_entity.id
_entity.type
_entity.pdbx_description
1 polymer ?
#
loop_
_entity_poly.entity_id
_entity_poly.type
_entity_poly.pdbx_seq_one_letter_code
_entity_poly.pdbx_strand_id
1 'polypeptide(L)' 'MRVLVKILVDLFTSLRLTVLLLALAMILILLATLDQVNLGIWAVQEKYFHSFIVLTRLPGSEIPIPIFPGGYFIG' A
#
# COMPACT_ATOMS: atom_id res chain seq x y z
N MET A 1 -15.37 -26.45 4.61
CA MET A 1 -15.49 -25.29 5.53
C MET A 1 -14.34 -25.20 6.54
N ARG A 2 -14.08 -26.22 7.38
CA ARG A 2 -13.03 -26.16 8.43
C ARG A 2 -11.59 -25.91 7.91
N VAL A 3 -11.25 -26.46 6.75
CA VAL A 3 -9.92 -26.30 6.13
C VAL A 3 -9.65 -24.85 5.71
N LEU A 4 -10.63 -24.19 5.08
CA LEU A 4 -10.48 -22.80 4.64
C LEU A 4 -10.26 -21.85 5.82
N VAL A 5 -11.04 -22.03 6.90
CA VAL A 5 -10.89 -21.23 8.13
C VAL A 5 -9.49 -21.40 8.71
N LYS A 6 -8.97 -22.63 8.77
CA LYS A 6 -7.61 -22.89 9.26
C LYS A 6 -6.55 -22.17 8.42
N ILE A 7 -6.65 -22.24 7.09
CA ILE A 7 -5.70 -21.55 6.18
C ILE A 7 -5.73 -20.04 6.39
N LEU A 8 -6.91 -19.43 6.53
CA LEU A 8 -7.03 -17.99 6.75
C LEU A 8 -6.46 -17.58 8.11
N VAL A 9 -6.75 -18.33 9.17
CA VAL A 9 -6.18 -18.07 10.50
C VAL A 9 -4.66 -18.20 10.47
N ASP A 10 -4.13 -19.28 9.90
CA ASP A 10 -2.68 -19.49 9.79
C ASP A 10 -2.00 -18.37 8.99
N LEU A 11 -2.66 -17.86 7.94
CA LEU A 11 -2.17 -16.73 7.15
C LEU A 11 -2.15 -15.42 7.96
N PHE A 12 -3.29 -15.02 8.54
CA PHE A 12 -3.41 -13.73 9.23
C PHE A 12 -2.69 -13.67 10.58
N THR A 13 -2.38 -14.82 11.18
CA THR A 13 -1.57 -14.91 12.42
C THR A 13 -0.07 -15.10 12.17
N SER A 14 0.36 -15.14 10.91
CA SER A 14 1.75 -15.38 10.55
C SER A 14 2.65 -14.19 10.83
N LEU A 15 3.69 -14.39 11.66
CA LEU A 15 4.72 -13.38 11.89
C LEU A 15 5.40 -12.92 10.59
N ARG A 16 5.54 -13.82 9.61
CA ARG A 16 6.12 -13.48 8.29
C ARG A 16 5.25 -12.46 7.55
N LEU A 17 3.92 -12.60 7.64
CA LEU A 17 2.99 -11.64 7.07
C LEU A 17 3.12 -10.29 7.80
N THR A 18 3.17 -10.29 9.13
CA THR A 18 3.36 -9.06 9.92
C THR A 18 4.62 -8.30 9.50
N VAL A 19 5.77 -8.98 9.43
CA VAL A 19 7.03 -8.35 9.02
C VAL A 19 6.97 -7.83 7.59
N LEU A 20 6.33 -8.57 6.67
CA LEU A 20 6.12 -8.13 5.30
C LEU A 20 5.26 -6.86 5.24
N LEU A 21 4.13 -6.82 5.93
CA LEU A 21 3.25 -5.64 5.97
C LEU A 21 3.95 -4.43 6.59
N LEU A 22 4.76 -4.62 7.64
CA LEU A 22 5.56 -3.54 8.23
C LEU A 22 6.61 -3.00 7.25
N ALA A 23 7.30 -3.89 6.51
CA ALA A 23 8.25 -3.46 5.49
C ALA A 23 7.57 -2.68 4.37
N LEU A 24 6.41 -3.15 3.89
CA LEU A 24 5.60 -2.44 2.90
C LEU A 24 5.12 -1.08 3.41
N ALA A 25 4.68 -0.99 4.68
CA ALA A 25 4.25 0.26 5.30
C ALA A 25 5.41 1.27 5.40
N MET A 26 6.62 0.84 5.76
CA MET A 26 7.79 1.73 5.78
C MET A 26 8.11 2.29 4.40
N ILE A 27 8.04 1.44 3.36
CA ILE A 27 8.24 1.88 1.97
C ILE A 27 7.14 2.85 1.55
N LEU A 28 5.87 2.56 1.88
CA LEU A 28 4.74 3.44 1.58
C LEU A 28 4.93 4.83 2.19
N ILE A 29 5.31 4.91 3.47
CA ILE A 29 5.56 6.17 4.18
C ILE A 29 6.73 6.92 3.55
N LEU A 30 7.82 6.23 3.20
CA LEU A 30 8.96 6.86 2.53
C LEU A 30 8.56 7.47 1.18
N LEU A 31 7.84 6.71 0.34
CA LEU A 31 7.37 7.21 -0.95
C LEU A 31 6.39 8.38 -0.80
N ALA A 32 5.46 8.28 0.14
CA ALA A 32 4.50 9.33 0.45
C ALA A 32 5.18 10.63 0.90
N THR A 33 6.18 10.53 1.78
CA THR A 33 6.91 11.71 2.29
C THR A 33 7.78 12.38 1.22
N LEU A 34 8.38 11.61 0.31
CA LEU A 34 9.07 12.18 -0.85
C LEU A 34 8.10 12.94 -1.77
N ASP A 35 6.92 12.38 -2.04
CA ASP A 35 5.92 13.01 -2.91
C ASP A 35 5.20 14.18 -2.22
N GLN A 36 5.17 14.21 -0.88
CA GLN A 36 4.56 15.25 -0.06
C GLN A 36 5.15 16.64 -0.33
N VAL A 37 6.42 16.72 -0.70
CA VAL A 37 7.08 17.98 -1.06
C VAL A 37 6.40 18.63 -2.27
N ASN A 38 5.90 17.84 -3.22
CA ASN A 38 5.31 18.33 -4.46
C ASN A 38 3.77 18.40 -4.41
N LEU A 39 3.13 17.44 -3.74
CA LEU A 39 1.67 17.30 -3.70
C LEU A 39 1.01 17.99 -2.50
N GLY A 40 1.76 18.21 -1.42
CA GLY A 40 1.20 18.62 -0.14
C GLY A 40 0.50 17.48 0.62
N ILE A 41 0.10 17.76 1.86
CA ILE A 41 -0.33 16.74 2.82
C ILE A 41 -1.62 16.04 2.38
N TRP A 42 -2.64 16.79 1.97
CA TRP A 42 -3.96 16.22 1.64
C TRP A 42 -3.93 15.32 0.40
N ALA A 43 -3.22 15.73 -0.65
CA ALA A 43 -3.13 14.94 -1.87
C ALA A 43 -2.30 13.66 -1.67
N VAL A 44 -1.27 13.69 -0.80
CA VAL A 44 -0.55 12.48 -0.42
C VAL A 44 -1.41 11.53 0.39
N GLN A 45 -2.23 12.03 1.33
CA GLN A 45 -3.19 11.22 2.07
C GLN A 45 -4.11 10.46 1.11
N GLU A 46 -4.74 11.17 0.17
CA GLU A 46 -5.63 10.55 -0.83
C GLU A 46 -4.90 9.54 -1.74
N LYS A 47 -3.70 9.89 -2.23
CA LYS A 47 -2.96 9.06 -3.18
C LYS A 47 -2.37 7.80 -2.54
N TYR A 48 -1.80 7.90 -1.34
CA TYR A 48 -1.02 6.84 -0.70
C TYR A 48 -1.78 6.10 0.40
N PHE A 49 -2.54 6.81 1.23
CA PHE A 49 -3.12 6.25 2.46
C PHE A 49 -4.62 5.92 2.31
N HIS A 50 -5.38 6.74 1.58
CA HIS A 50 -6.80 6.48 1.27
C HIS A 50 -6.99 5.77 -0.09
N SER A 51 -6.09 4.85 -0.41
CA SER A 51 -6.15 4.06 -1.64
C SER A 51 -5.82 2.60 -1.37
N PHE A 52 -6.39 1.68 -2.16
CA PHE A 52 -5.95 0.28 -2.17
C PHE A 52 -4.70 0.08 -3.01
N ILE A 53 -4.52 0.90 -4.05
CA ILE A 53 -3.38 0.83 -4.97
C ILE A 53 -2.92 2.26 -5.26
N VAL A 54 -1.63 2.51 -5.10
CA VAL A 54 -0.99 3.76 -5.48
C VAL A 54 -0.80 3.78 -6.99
N LEU A 55 -1.46 4.73 -7.65
CA LEU A 55 -1.34 4.96 -9.08
C LEU A 55 -0.39 6.12 -9.35
N THR A 56 0.45 5.97 -10.37
CA THR A 56 1.20 7.08 -10.97
C THR A 56 0.91 7.15 -12.45
N ARG A 57 1.28 8.24 -13.10
CA ARG A 57 1.15 8.40 -14.55
C ARG A 57 2.46 8.01 -15.23
N LEU A 58 2.37 7.29 -16.33
CA LEU A 58 3.54 6.97 -17.13
C LEU A 58 4.12 8.28 -17.72
N PRO A 59 5.44 8.55 -17.58
CA PRO A 59 6.05 9.79 -18.05
C PRO A 59 5.72 10.07 -19.53
N GLY A 60 5.17 11.26 -19.81
CA GLY A 60 4.77 11.65 -21.17
C GLY A 60 3.38 11.15 -21.60
N SER A 61 2.59 10.57 -20.71
CA SER A 61 1.21 10.15 -21.00
C SER A 61 0.27 10.31 -19.80
N GLU A 62 -1.03 10.24 -20.05
CA GLU A 62 -2.09 10.26 -19.02
C GLU A 62 -2.49 8.85 -18.55
N ILE A 63 -1.70 7.83 -18.89
CA ILE A 63 -2.02 6.43 -18.55
C ILE A 63 -1.68 6.18 -17.08
N PRO A 64 -2.66 5.81 -16.22
CA PRO A 64 -2.40 5.44 -14.84
C PRO A 64 -1.82 4.02 -14.76
N ILE A 65 -0.74 3.87 -14.02
CA ILE A 65 -0.07 2.59 -13.76
C ILE A 65 0.01 2.32 -12.25
N PRO A 66 -0.28 1.09 -11.80
CA PRO A 66 -0.16 0.70 -10.40
C PRO A 66 1.31 0.45 -10.05
N ILE A 67 1.79 1.13 -9.01
CA ILE A 67 3.20 1.05 -8.59
C ILE A 67 3.40 0.43 -7.21
N PHE A 68 2.40 0.52 -6.33
CA PHE A 68 2.53 0.02 -4.96
C PHE A 68 1.14 -0.24 -4.33
N PRO A 69 0.99 -1.20 -3.40
CA PRO A 69 -0.23 -1.30 -2.60
C PRO A 69 -0.40 -0.07 -1.71
N GLY A 70 -1.61 0.48 -1.64
CA GLY A 70 -1.93 1.65 -0.82
C GLY A 70 -2.25 1.29 0.64
N GLY A 71 -2.51 2.31 1.45
CA GLY A 71 -2.80 2.18 2.87
C GLY A 71 -3.86 1.14 3.18
N TYR A 72 -5.04 1.24 2.55
CA TYR A 72 -6.15 0.31 2.76
C TYR A 72 -5.85 -1.15 2.41
N PHE A 73 -4.79 -1.42 1.63
CA PHE A 73 -4.39 -2.78 1.29
C PHE A 73 -3.36 -3.38 2.26
N ILE A 74 -2.53 -2.54 2.89
CA ILE A 74 -1.45 -2.97 3.78
C ILE A 74 -1.89 -2.95 5.26
N GLY A 75 -2.77 -2.03 5.66
CA GLY A 75 -3.20 -1.86 7.06
C GLY A 75 -4.45 -1.01 7.22
#